data_AF-A0A833GRG1-F1
#
_entry.id   AF-A0A833GRG1-F1
#
_cell.length_a   1.000
_cell.length_b   1.000
_cell.length_c   1.000
_cell.angle_alpha   90.00
_cell.angle_beta   90.00
_cell.angle_gamma   90.00
#
_symmetry.space_group_name_H-M   'P 1'
#
loop_
_entity.id
_entity.type
_entity.pdbx_description
1 polymer ?
#
loop_
_entity_poly.entity_id
_entity_poly.type
_entity_poly.pdbx_seq_one_letter_code
_entity_poly.pdbx_strand_id
1 'polypeptide(L)'
;MIWIVEEFKRGLAQLQRWQTWAGIGLIAFFGLLAYMVGRLALRTDSVLTYLRVTAYACRDFTNGVIIFLFCGMIFFILAAVMTLGEIQNHFQFRQRGASQQARQTLIRGSIWAFVAASIAVAGLLFFKKYCR
;
A
#
# COMPACT_ATOMS: atom_id res chain seq x y z
N MET A 1 20.52 3.85 -27.05
CA MET A 1 20.25 4.86 -26.00
C MET A 1 19.05 5.75 -26.33
N ILE A 2 18.81 6.10 -27.61
CA ILE A 2 17.65 6.93 -28.04
C ILE A 2 16.29 6.25 -27.72
N TRP A 3 16.23 4.92 -27.85
CA TRP A 3 15.03 4.12 -27.56
C TRP A 3 14.53 4.20 -26.11
N ILE A 4 15.43 4.22 -25.12
CA ILE A 4 15.08 4.32 -23.70
C ILE A 4 14.51 5.70 -23.38
N VAL A 5 15.04 6.74 -24.02
CA VAL A 5 14.57 8.13 -23.85
C VAL A 5 13.20 8.34 -24.47
N GLU A 6 12.88 7.65 -25.58
CA GLU A 6 11.57 7.68 -26.22
C GLU A 6 10.50 6.90 -25.45
N GLU A 7 10.85 5.77 -24.83
CA GLU A 7 9.98 5.11 -23.85
C GLU A 7 9.74 5.98 -22.62
N PHE A 8 10.78 6.65 -22.11
CA PHE A 8 10.64 7.60 -21.01
C PHE A 8 9.76 8.80 -21.39
N LYS A 9 9.90 9.32 -22.62
CA LYS A 9 9.06 10.43 -23.13
C LYS A 9 7.61 10.02 -23.34
N ARG A 10 7.35 8.79 -23.80
CA ARG A 10 5.99 8.24 -23.92
C ARG A 10 5.38 7.96 -22.54
N GLY A 11 6.18 7.48 -21.59
CA GLY A 11 5.80 7.38 -20.17
C GLY A 11 5.50 8.74 -19.53
N LEU A 12 6.27 9.77 -19.87
CA LEU A 12 6.07 11.17 -19.45
C LEU A 12 4.83 11.81 -20.08
N ALA A 13 4.54 11.52 -21.35
CA ALA A 13 3.30 11.94 -22.00
C ALA A 13 2.07 11.24 -21.40
N GLN A 14 2.24 10.00 -20.92
CA GLN A 14 1.24 9.29 -20.11
C GLN A 14 1.09 9.92 -18.71
N LEU A 15 2.17 10.49 -18.13
CA LEU A 15 2.20 11.25 -16.86
C LEU A 15 1.38 12.55 -16.89
N GLN A 16 1.11 13.08 -18.09
CA GLN A 16 0.34 14.31 -18.25
C GLN A 16 -1.18 14.09 -18.30
N ARG A 17 -1.64 12.83 -18.38
CA ARG A 17 -3.07 12.49 -18.27
C ARG A 17 -3.50 12.47 -16.80
N TRP A 18 -4.72 12.90 -16.52
CA TRP A 18 -5.29 12.86 -15.16
C TRP A 18 -5.27 11.44 -14.52
N GLN A 19 -5.12 10.42 -15.37
CA GLN A 19 -4.97 8.99 -15.04
C GLN A 19 -3.68 8.68 -14.26
N THR A 20 -2.58 9.37 -14.53
CA THR A 20 -1.30 9.14 -13.84
C THR A 20 -1.23 9.85 -12.50
N TRP A 21 -1.90 10.98 -12.33
CA TRP A 21 -2.11 11.57 -11.01
C TRP A 21 -2.94 10.69 -10.08
N ALA A 22 -3.95 9.98 -10.60
CA ALA A 22 -4.68 8.99 -9.82
C ALA A 22 -3.76 7.84 -9.37
N GLY A 23 -2.85 7.38 -10.24
CA GLY A 23 -1.81 6.41 -9.90
C GLY A 23 -0.82 6.94 -8.84
N ILE A 24 -0.32 8.16 -9.03
CA ILE A 24 0.60 8.83 -8.09
C ILE A 24 -0.08 9.03 -6.73
N GLY A 25 -1.33 9.49 -6.71
CA GLY A 25 -2.11 9.66 -5.49
C GLY A 25 -2.32 8.34 -4.74
N LEU A 26 -2.59 7.26 -5.46
CA LEU A 26 -2.76 5.93 -4.86
C LEU A 26 -1.44 5.35 -4.33
N ILE A 27 -0.34 5.51 -5.09
CA ILE A 27 1.00 5.10 -4.63
C ILE A 27 1.41 5.93 -3.42
N ALA A 28 1.17 7.24 -3.43
CA ALA A 28 1.43 8.11 -2.29
C ALA A 28 0.59 7.71 -1.07
N PHE A 29 -0.69 7.37 -1.27
CA PHE A 29 -1.57 6.89 -0.20
C PHE A 29 -1.07 5.58 0.42
N PHE A 30 -0.79 4.56 -0.39
CA PHE A 30 -0.25 3.29 0.09
C PHE A 30 1.15 3.44 0.68
N GLY A 31 2.00 4.29 0.08
CA GLY A 31 3.32 4.63 0.60
C GLY A 31 3.25 5.32 1.96
N LEU A 32 2.28 6.21 2.17
CA LEU A 32 2.07 6.89 3.45
C LEU A 32 1.55 5.90 4.52
N LEU A 33 0.63 5.00 4.16
CA LEU A 33 0.21 3.91 5.04
C LEU A 33 1.37 2.99 5.41
N ALA A 34 2.17 2.57 4.42
CA ALA A 34 3.36 1.75 4.63
C ALA A 34 4.40 2.48 5.50
N TYR A 35 4.60 3.79 5.30
CA TYR A 35 5.49 4.60 6.12
C TYR A 35 5.01 4.68 7.56
N MET A 36 3.71 4.92 7.79
CA MET A 36 3.13 4.96 9.13
C MET A 36 3.28 3.63 9.85
N VAL A 37 2.92 2.52 9.20
CA VAL A 37 3.04 1.17 9.76
C VAL A 37 4.51 0.80 9.97
N GLY A 38 5.38 1.07 9.00
CA GLY A 38 6.81 0.76 9.05
C GLY A 38 7.56 1.57 10.10
N ARG A 39 7.26 2.86 10.25
CA ARG A 39 7.83 3.70 11.32
C ARG A 39 7.45 3.18 12.69
N LEU A 40 6.23 2.67 12.85
CA LEU A 40 5.82 2.03 14.08
C LEU A 40 6.51 0.68 14.27
N ALA A 41 6.56 -0.16 13.24
CA ALA A 41 7.22 -1.46 13.28
C ALA A 41 8.71 -1.34 13.68
N LEU A 42 9.43 -0.34 13.13
CA LEU A 42 10.82 -0.05 13.48
C LEU A 42 11.01 0.39 14.93
N ARG A 43 10.01 1.07 15.52
CA ARG A 43 10.03 1.43 16.96
C ARG A 43 9.78 0.23 17.87
N THR A 44 9.09 -0.78 17.36
CA THR A 44 8.76 -2.01 18.09
C THR A 44 9.73 -3.16 17.82
N ASP A 45 10.70 -2.94 16.93
CA ASP A 45 11.62 -3.99 16.51
C ASP A 45 12.56 -4.35 17.67
N SER A 46 12.70 -5.65 17.91
CA SER A 46 13.48 -6.22 19.00
C SER A 46 14.97 -5.92 18.85
N VAL A 47 15.44 -5.72 17.60
CA VAL A 47 16.83 -5.34 17.30
C VAL A 47 17.15 -3.92 17.77
N LEU A 48 16.27 -2.93 17.52
CA LEU A 48 16.47 -1.56 18.00
C LEU A 48 16.29 -1.45 19.52
N THR A 49 15.40 -2.26 20.10
CA THR A 49 15.22 -2.37 21.55
C THR A 49 16.47 -2.99 22.21
N TYR A 50 17.05 -4.02 21.60
CA TYR A 50 18.31 -4.64 22.03
C TYR A 50 19.49 -3.65 21.95
N LEU A 51 19.51 -2.79 20.92
CA LEU A 51 20.48 -1.70 20.77
C LEU A 51 20.22 -0.50 21.72
N ARG A 52 19.17 -0.53 22.56
CA ARG A 52 18.76 0.53 23.52
C ARG A 52 18.55 1.92 22.89
N VAL A 53 18.35 2.01 21.58
CA VAL A 53 18.16 3.30 20.88
C VAL A 53 16.74 3.84 21.09
N THR A 54 15.77 2.99 21.44
CA THR A 54 14.37 3.37 21.64
C THR A 54 13.83 2.91 23.00
N ALA A 55 13.47 3.86 23.86
CA ALA A 55 12.94 3.63 25.21
C ALA A 55 11.40 3.54 25.24
N TYR A 56 10.81 2.61 24.49
CA TYR A 56 9.36 2.32 24.57
C TYR A 56 9.16 0.93 25.19
N ALA A 57 8.35 0.86 26.24
CA ALA A 57 8.02 -0.37 26.94
C ALA A 57 6.85 -1.08 26.24
N CYS A 58 7.12 -1.71 25.09
CA CYS A 58 6.16 -2.60 24.45
C CYS A 58 6.08 -3.93 25.21
N ARG A 59 4.87 -4.45 25.38
CA ARG A 59 4.66 -5.79 25.97
C ARG A 59 5.19 -6.86 25.04
N ASP A 60 5.81 -7.91 25.59
CA ASP A 60 6.38 -9.02 24.80
C ASP A 60 5.38 -9.56 23.78
N PHE A 61 5.80 -9.60 22.51
CA PHE A 61 5.01 -10.15 21.43
C PHE A 61 5.02 -11.68 21.49
N THR A 62 3.85 -12.29 21.57
CA THR A 62 3.74 -13.75 21.43
C THR A 62 3.95 -14.16 19.97
N ASN A 63 4.41 -15.40 19.73
CA ASN A 63 4.61 -15.93 18.37
C ASN A 63 3.37 -15.75 17.47
N GLY A 64 2.16 -15.90 18.02
CA GLY A 64 0.92 -15.70 17.27
C GLY A 64 0.71 -14.27 16.77
N VAL A 65 1.11 -13.26 17.56
CA VAL A 65 1.04 -11.86 17.17
C VAL A 65 2.02 -11.55 16.04
N ILE A 66 3.24 -12.07 16.13
CA ILE A 66 4.27 -11.88 15.11
C ILE A 66 3.79 -12.45 13.77
N ILE A 67 3.22 -13.66 13.79
CA ILE A 67 2.64 -14.29 12.60
C ILE A 67 1.50 -13.45 12.03
N PHE A 68 0.59 -12.91 12.87
CA PHE A 68 -0.50 -12.05 12.42
C PHE A 68 0.00 -10.78 11.73
N LEU A 69 1.00 -10.09 12.32
CA LEU A 69 1.60 -8.89 11.73
C LEU A 69 2.30 -9.20 10.40
N PHE A 70 3.06 -10.30 10.35
CA PHE A 70 3.76 -10.72 9.14
C PHE A 70 2.79 -11.05 8.00
N CYS A 71 1.75 -11.82 8.31
CA CYS A 71 0.69 -12.17 7.39
C CYS A 71 -0.06 -10.92 6.91
N GLY A 72 -0.36 -10.00 7.83
CA GLY A 72 -0.97 -8.70 7.52
C GLY A 72 -0.14 -7.87 6.53
N MET A 73 1.19 -7.82 6.67
CA MET A 73 2.05 -7.10 5.72
C MET A 73 2.00 -7.70 4.31
N ILE A 74 2.01 -9.02 4.18
CA ILE A 74 1.88 -9.70 2.88
C ILE A 74 0.53 -9.38 2.24
N PHE A 75 -0.56 -9.53 2.99
CA PHE A 75 -1.90 -9.24 2.49
C PHE A 75 -2.08 -7.76 2.14
N PHE A 76 -1.46 -6.85 2.89
CA PHE A 76 -1.45 -5.43 2.59
C PHE A 76 -0.79 -5.14 1.23
N ILE A 77 0.41 -5.70 0.99
CA ILE A 77 1.13 -5.52 -0.28
C ILE A 77 0.32 -6.11 -1.44
N LEU A 78 -0.22 -7.32 -1.29
CA LEU A 78 -1.05 -7.95 -2.31
C LEU A 78 -2.28 -7.11 -2.63
N ALA A 79 -3.00 -6.63 -1.60
CA ALA A 79 -4.16 -5.78 -1.80
C ALA A 79 -3.80 -4.44 -2.46
N ALA A 80 -2.67 -3.83 -2.11
CA ALA A 80 -2.20 -2.60 -2.74
C ALA A 80 -1.86 -2.81 -4.23
N VAL A 81 -1.15 -3.89 -4.57
CA VAL A 81 -0.82 -4.25 -5.96
C VAL A 81 -2.08 -4.55 -6.77
N MET A 82 -3.03 -5.30 -6.20
CA MET A 82 -4.31 -5.59 -6.86
C MET A 82 -5.13 -4.32 -7.09
N THR A 83 -5.15 -3.40 -6.13
CA THR A 83 -5.82 -2.09 -6.28
C THR A 83 -5.21 -1.30 -7.44
N LEU A 84 -3.88 -1.24 -7.52
CA LEU A 84 -3.17 -0.57 -8.62
C LEU A 84 -3.51 -1.19 -9.98
N GLY A 85 -3.50 -2.52 -10.07
CA GLY A 85 -3.84 -3.26 -11.30
C GLY A 85 -5.29 -3.01 -11.76
N GLU A 86 -6.25 -3.02 -10.83
CA GLU A 86 -7.66 -2.77 -11.14
C GLU A 86 -7.92 -1.33 -11.62
N ILE A 87 -7.21 -0.34 -11.05
CA ILE A 87 -7.29 1.05 -11.50
C ILE A 87 -6.68 1.24 -12.90
N GLN A 88 -5.57 0.57 -13.20
CA GLN A 88 -5.00 0.56 -14.55
C GLN A 88 -5.98 -0.05 -15.56
N ASN A 89 -6.57 -1.20 -15.22
CA ASN A 89 -7.59 -1.85 -16.03
C ASN A 89 -8.83 -0.96 -16.24
N HIS A 90 -9.28 -0.23 -15.21
CA HIS A 90 -10.38 0.71 -15.31
C HIS A 90 -10.14 1.75 -16.43
N PHE A 91 -8.95 2.34 -16.45
CA PHE A 91 -8.62 3.33 -17.48
C PHE A 91 -8.53 2.72 -18.88
N GLN A 92 -8.02 1.49 -18.99
CA GLN A 92 -7.98 0.77 -20.26
C GLN A 92 -9.39 0.46 -20.80
N PHE A 93 -10.31 -0.02 -19.95
CA PHE A 93 -11.70 -0.28 -20.35
C PHE A 93 -12.46 1.00 -20.68
N ARG A 94 -12.18 2.10 -19.96
CA ARG A 94 -12.77 3.40 -20.25
C ARG A 94 -12.31 3.97 -21.60
N GLN A 95 -11.04 3.78 -21.97
CA GLN A 95 -10.52 4.19 -23.29
C GLN A 95 -11.12 3.36 -24.44
N ARG A 96 -11.46 2.08 -24.19
CA ARG A 96 -12.07 1.18 -25.19
C ARG A 96 -13.60 1.31 -25.28
N GLY A 97 -14.23 2.24 -24.55
CA GLY A 97 -15.68 2.43 -24.55
C GLY A 97 -16.47 1.34 -23.80
N ALA A 98 -15.80 0.42 -23.10
CA ALA A 98 -16.42 -0.69 -22.35
C ALA A 98 -16.85 -0.23 -20.95
N SER A 99 -17.90 0.59 -20.89
CA SER A 99 -18.37 1.27 -19.66
C SER A 99 -18.78 0.33 -18.52
N GLN A 100 -19.36 -0.82 -18.83
CA GLN A 100 -19.78 -1.82 -17.82
C GLN A 100 -18.57 -2.48 -17.14
N GLN A 101 -17.56 -2.90 -17.92
CA GLN A 101 -16.33 -3.50 -17.39
C GLN A 101 -15.48 -2.48 -16.63
N ALA A 102 -15.49 -1.21 -17.07
CA ALA A 102 -14.88 -0.12 -16.34
C ALA A 102 -15.52 0.07 -14.94
N ARG A 103 -16.84 -0.07 -14.80
CA ARG A 103 -17.49 0.08 -13.50
C ARG A 103 -17.17 -1.09 -12.54
N GLN A 104 -17.08 -2.31 -13.06
CA GLN A 104 -16.72 -3.48 -12.27
C GLN A 104 -15.29 -3.42 -11.73
N THR A 105 -14.34 -2.97 -12.55
CA THR A 105 -12.93 -2.80 -12.14
C THR A 105 -12.76 -1.74 -11.06
N LEU A 106 -13.53 -0.64 -11.10
CA LEU A 106 -13.59 0.33 -9.99
C LEU A 106 -14.10 -0.28 -8.69
N ILE A 107 -15.17 -1.07 -8.74
CA ILE A 107 -15.73 -1.71 -7.55
C ILE A 107 -14.70 -2.68 -6.95
N ARG A 108 -14.06 -3.51 -7.78
CA ARG A 108 -13.00 -4.43 -7.35
C ARG A 108 -11.80 -3.69 -6.75
N GLY A 109 -11.32 -2.64 -7.42
CA GLY A 109 -10.26 -1.79 -6.91
C GLY A 109 -10.63 -1.17 -5.56
N SER A 110 -11.85 -0.66 -5.41
CA SER A 110 -12.32 -0.09 -4.15
C SER A 110 -12.39 -1.12 -3.02
N ILE A 111 -12.78 -2.37 -3.32
CA ILE A 111 -12.79 -3.46 -2.34
C ILE A 111 -11.37 -3.76 -1.87
N TRP A 112 -10.41 -3.91 -2.80
CA TRP A 112 -9.02 -4.15 -2.44
C TRP A 112 -8.40 -2.99 -1.66
N ALA A 113 -8.72 -1.75 -2.02
CA ALA A 113 -8.29 -0.57 -1.28
C ALA A 113 -8.84 -0.58 0.16
N PHE A 114 -10.11 -0.95 0.32
CA PHE A 114 -10.74 -1.08 1.64
C PHE A 114 -10.11 -2.18 2.48
N VAL A 115 -9.78 -3.33 1.89
CA VAL A 115 -9.07 -4.43 2.57
C VAL A 115 -7.67 -3.98 3.00
N ALA A 116 -6.91 -3.32 2.12
CA ALA A 116 -5.59 -2.80 2.47
C ALA A 116 -5.67 -1.75 3.60
N ALA A 117 -6.65 -0.84 3.53
CA ALA A 117 -6.87 0.16 4.57
C ALA A 117 -7.25 -0.48 5.91
N SER A 118 -8.12 -1.49 5.92
CA SER A 118 -8.54 -2.16 7.16
C SER A 118 -7.38 -2.91 7.82
N ILE A 119 -6.52 -3.56 7.04
CA ILE A 119 -5.28 -4.19 7.53
C ILE A 119 -4.35 -3.16 8.15
N ALA A 120 -4.13 -2.02 7.48
CA ALA A 120 -3.26 -0.97 8.00
C ALA A 120 -3.81 -0.36 9.31
N VAL A 121 -5.12 -0.09 9.37
CA VAL A 121 -5.78 0.43 10.58
C VAL A 121 -5.70 -0.59 11.72
N ALA A 122 -5.93 -1.88 11.44
CA ALA A 122 -5.80 -2.94 12.43
C ALA A 122 -4.37 -2.99 12.99
N GLY A 123 -3.34 -2.88 12.14
CA GLY A 123 -1.94 -2.78 12.56
C GLY A 123 -1.68 -1.56 13.46
N LEU A 124 -2.15 -0.38 13.06
CA LEU A 124 -1.97 0.85 13.84
C LEU A 124 -2.65 0.78 15.23
N LEU A 125 -3.88 0.28 15.29
CA LEU A 125 -4.60 0.09 16.55
C LEU A 125 -3.92 -0.95 17.44
N PHE A 126 -3.42 -2.02 16.83
CA PHE A 126 -2.68 -3.06 17.53
C PHE A 126 -1.45 -2.49 18.21
N PHE A 127 -0.60 -1.79 17.47
CA PHE A 127 0.59 -1.20 18.06
C PHE A 127 0.27 -0.13 19.11
N LYS A 128 -0.77 0.70 18.91
CA LYS A 128 -1.21 1.68 19.93
C LYS A 128 -1.64 1.01 21.25
N LYS A 129 -2.18 -0.21 21.19
CA LYS A 129 -2.61 -0.96 22.37
C LYS A 129 -1.45 -1.68 23.07
N TYR A 130 -0.45 -2.15 22.33
CA TYR A 130 0.65 -2.96 22.85
C TYR A 130 1.91 -2.15 23.21
N CYS A 131 2.09 -0.98 22.60
CA CYS A 131 3.19 -0.06 22.86
C CYS A 131 2.62 1.26 23.37
N ARG A 132 2.93 1.61 24.62
CA ARG A 132 2.53 2.85 25.27
C ARG A 132 3.74 3.69 25.62
#